data_AF-A0A2N2H561-F1
#
_entry.id   AF-A0A2N2H561-F1
#
_cell.length_a   1.000
_cell.length_b   1.000
_cell.length_c   1.000
_cell.angle_alpha   90.00
_cell.angle_beta   90.00
_cell.angle_gamma   90.00
#
_symmetry.space_group_name_H-M   'P 1'
#
loop_
_entity.id
_entity.type
_entity.pdbx_description
1 polymer ?
#
loop_
_entity_poly.entity_id
_entity_poly.type
_entity_poly.pdbx_seq_one_letter_code
_entity_poly.pdbx_strand_id
1 'polypeptide(L)'
;MLALLLLASCSSIRPTRLSVPVTEIGQVEKLARVRHPLGETLHSKGTGPLIVESVTRLRVITKDRMAVPIPVPFTAALTPDTLTLKGKKSSTRLKIETVDYLEVDARVKGPWRPTDYLSMAAFTIGALFCLAAISMIQDDD
;
A
#
# COMPACT_ATOMS: atom_id res chain seq x y z
N MET A 1 -3.76 18.86 -19.42
CA MET A 1 -4.95 18.17 -18.86
C MET A 1 -4.95 16.66 -19.16
N LEU A 2 -4.64 16.22 -20.39
CA LEU A 2 -4.57 14.81 -20.77
C LEU A 2 -3.57 13.94 -19.97
N ALA A 3 -2.36 14.48 -19.68
CA ALA A 3 -1.32 13.75 -18.93
C ALA A 3 -1.73 13.46 -17.45
N LEU A 4 -2.61 14.29 -16.87
CA LEU A 4 -3.13 14.10 -15.51
C LEU A 4 -4.16 12.96 -15.44
N LEU A 5 -4.91 12.71 -16.53
CA LEU A 5 -5.85 11.58 -16.62
C LEU A 5 -5.11 10.25 -16.82
N LEU A 6 -4.00 10.25 -17.57
CA LEU A 6 -3.13 9.08 -17.73
C LEU A 6 -2.42 8.69 -16.43
N LEU A 7 -1.93 9.67 -15.67
CA LEU A 7 -1.30 9.43 -14.36
C LEU A 7 -2.30 8.97 -13.30
N ALA A 8 -3.57 9.35 -13.39
CA ALA A 8 -4.64 8.90 -12.50
C ALA A 8 -5.01 7.40 -12.69
N SER A 9 -4.58 6.78 -13.79
CA SER A 9 -4.78 5.34 -14.05
C SER A 9 -3.58 4.46 -13.65
N CYS A 10 -2.48 5.05 -13.19
CA CYS A 10 -1.21 4.36 -12.99
C CYS A 10 -1.04 3.78 -11.57
N SER A 11 -1.88 2.81 -11.21
CA SER A 11 -1.62 1.69 -10.27
C SER A 11 -2.96 1.21 -9.69
N SER A 12 -3.28 -0.07 -9.85
CA SER A 12 -4.42 -0.66 -9.14
C SER A 12 -4.03 -0.80 -7.67
N ILE A 13 -4.32 0.26 -6.89
CA ILE A 13 -4.16 0.26 -5.44
C ILE A 13 -5.29 -0.59 -4.86
N ARG A 14 -4.94 -1.68 -4.18
CA ARG A 14 -5.92 -2.60 -3.58
C ARG A 14 -5.79 -2.66 -2.08
N PRO A 15 -6.91 -2.60 -1.33
CA PRO A 15 -6.90 -2.95 0.08
C PRO A 15 -6.58 -4.43 0.18
N THR A 16 -5.44 -4.75 0.80
CA THR A 16 -4.95 -6.11 0.98
C THR A 16 -4.58 -6.29 2.44
N ARG A 17 -5.00 -7.42 3.01
CA ARG A 17 -4.60 -7.82 4.35
C ARG A 17 -3.31 -8.62 4.26
N LEU A 18 -2.29 -8.15 4.96
CA LEU A 18 -0.96 -8.73 4.95
C LEU A 18 -0.63 -9.30 6.33
N SER A 19 -0.10 -10.52 6.35
CA SER A 19 0.57 -11.06 7.53
C SER A 19 2.04 -10.67 7.45
N VAL A 20 2.55 -9.99 8.45
CA VAL A 20 3.86 -9.34 8.44
C VAL A 20 4.64 -9.78 9.69
N PRO A 21 5.91 -10.19 9.56
CA PRO A 21 6.70 -10.56 10.72
C PRO A 21 6.96 -9.34 11.63
N VAL A 22 7.12 -9.60 12.93
CA VAL A 22 7.34 -8.54 13.93
C VAL A 22 8.61 -7.74 13.66
N THR A 23 9.60 -8.33 12.98
CA THR A 23 10.84 -7.68 12.58
C THR A 23 10.63 -6.47 11.66
N GLU A 24 9.53 -6.45 10.90
CA GLU A 24 9.20 -5.38 9.95
C GLU A 24 8.38 -4.25 10.59
N ILE A 25 8.18 -4.26 11.91
CA ILE A 25 7.33 -3.28 12.60
C ILE A 25 7.75 -1.82 12.35
N GLY A 26 9.05 -1.55 12.20
CA GLY A 26 9.56 -0.21 11.88
C GLY A 26 9.10 0.29 10.51
N GLN A 27 9.04 -0.59 9.50
CA GLN A 27 8.51 -0.25 8.19
C GLN A 27 6.99 -0.04 8.23
N VAL A 28 6.27 -0.90 8.96
CA VAL A 28 4.82 -0.77 9.16
C VAL A 28 4.51 0.57 9.85
N GLU A 29 5.29 0.96 10.86
CA GLU A 29 5.15 2.25 11.53
C GLU A 29 5.33 3.41 10.55
N LYS A 30 6.38 3.37 9.72
CA LYS A 30 6.65 4.40 8.72
C LYS A 30 5.47 4.55 7.76
N LEU A 31 4.99 3.43 7.21
CA LEU A 31 3.83 3.39 6.30
C LEU A 31 2.49 3.76 6.97
N ALA A 32 2.39 3.64 8.29
CA ALA A 32 1.21 4.03 9.06
C ALA A 32 1.18 5.52 9.42
N ARG A 33 2.35 6.19 9.44
CA ARG A 33 2.46 7.62 9.75
C ARG A 33 2.24 8.52 8.54
N VAL A 34 2.56 8.05 7.34
CA VAL A 34 2.69 8.94 6.18
C VAL A 34 1.32 9.16 5.51
N ARG A 35 0.98 10.43 5.28
CA ARG A 35 -0.26 10.84 4.57
C ARG A 35 -0.17 10.71 3.05
N HIS A 36 1.05 10.56 2.51
CA HIS A 36 1.36 10.43 1.09
C HIS A 36 1.91 9.02 0.77
N PRO A 37 1.56 8.42 -0.38
CA PRO A 37 2.00 7.08 -0.72
C PRO A 37 3.53 7.04 -0.93
N LEU A 38 4.25 6.28 -0.10
CA LEU A 38 5.71 6.14 -0.19
C LEU A 38 6.16 5.01 -1.12
N GLY A 39 5.28 4.04 -1.40
CA GLY A 39 5.61 2.89 -2.24
C GLY A 39 6.77 2.06 -1.67
N GLU A 40 6.79 1.83 -0.35
CA GLU A 40 7.85 1.04 0.27
C GLU A 40 7.58 -0.45 0.15
N THR A 41 8.64 -1.24 0.13
CA THR A 41 8.53 -2.69 0.05
C THR A 41 8.34 -3.26 1.45
N LEU A 42 7.25 -3.99 1.65
CA LEU A 42 6.95 -4.70 2.88
C LEU A 42 7.02 -6.21 2.64
N HIS A 43 7.73 -6.94 3.49
CA HIS A 43 7.83 -8.40 3.40
C HIS A 43 6.64 -9.06 4.11
N SER A 44 5.75 -9.68 3.34
CA SER A 44 4.63 -10.45 3.90
C SER A 44 5.01 -11.94 4.05
N LYS A 45 4.60 -12.53 5.18
CA LYS A 45 4.69 -13.97 5.44
C LYS A 45 3.86 -14.72 4.39
N GLY A 46 4.54 -15.40 3.46
CA GLY A 46 3.93 -16.28 2.45
C GLY A 46 3.73 -15.67 1.06
N THR A 47 3.78 -14.34 0.91
CA THR A 47 3.44 -13.66 -0.37
C THR A 47 4.64 -12.95 -1.02
N GLY A 48 5.80 -12.95 -0.37
CA GLY A 48 6.99 -12.25 -0.84
C GLY A 48 6.93 -10.73 -0.59
N PRO A 49 7.88 -9.96 -1.15
CA PRO A 49 7.92 -8.51 -1.03
C PRO A 49 6.78 -7.85 -1.83
N LEU A 50 6.06 -6.93 -1.19
CA LEU A 50 4.94 -6.19 -1.78
C LEU A 50 5.16 -4.68 -1.66
N ILE A 51 4.81 -3.93 -2.70
CA ILE A 51 4.89 -2.47 -2.68
C ILE A 51 3.65 -1.92 -1.98
N VAL A 52 3.84 -1.40 -0.78
CA VAL A 52 2.79 -0.84 0.08
C VAL A 52 2.82 0.68 0.02
N GLU A 53 1.67 1.29 -0.24
CA GLU A 53 1.52 2.74 -0.22
C GLU A 53 1.27 3.28 1.18
N SER A 54 0.35 2.65 1.90
CA SER A 54 -0.07 3.08 3.24
C SER A 54 -0.67 1.94 4.04
N VAL A 55 -0.55 2.05 5.37
CA VAL A 55 -1.18 1.16 6.34
C VAL A 55 -2.41 1.84 6.92
N THR A 56 -3.55 1.16 6.82
CA THR A 56 -4.83 1.70 7.28
C THR A 56 -5.26 1.16 8.64
N ARG A 57 -4.89 -0.09 8.95
CA ARG A 57 -5.14 -0.72 10.25
C ARG A 57 -4.02 -1.68 10.61
N LEU A 58 -3.75 -1.79 11.90
CA LEU A 58 -2.81 -2.75 12.48
C LEU A 58 -3.51 -3.58 13.56
N ARG A 59 -3.25 -4.88 13.55
CA ARG A 59 -3.60 -5.81 14.62
C ARG A 59 -2.39 -6.66 14.95
N VAL A 60 -2.12 -6.84 16.23
CA VAL A 60 -1.12 -7.81 16.69
C VAL A 60 -1.83 -9.13 16.94
N ILE A 61 -1.38 -10.19 16.29
CA ILE A 61 -1.90 -11.54 16.53
C ILE A 61 -0.97 -12.23 17.52
N THR A 62 -1.51 -12.64 18.66
CA THR A 62 -0.77 -13.41 19.66
C THR A 62 -0.79 -14.90 19.34
N LYS A 63 0.12 -15.67 19.95
CA LYS A 63 0.17 -17.14 19.84
C LYS A 63 -1.13 -17.81 20.30
N ASP A 64 -1.85 -17.18 21.24
CA ASP A 64 -3.17 -17.61 21.71
C ASP A 64 -4.30 -17.23 20.73
N ARG A 65 -3.96 -16.78 19.52
CA ARG A 65 -4.87 -16.33 18.46
C ARG A 65 -5.74 -15.13 18.83
N MET A 66 -5.34 -14.35 19.83
CA MET A 66 -6.01 -13.08 20.12
C MET A 66 -5.52 -12.00 19.16
N ALA A 67 -6.47 -11.25 18.60
CA ALA A 67 -6.19 -10.07 17.79
C ALA A 67 -6.28 -8.81 18.65
N VAL A 68 -5.15 -8.15 18.90
CA VAL A 68 -5.09 -6.89 19.64
C VAL A 68 -5.08 -5.73 18.65
N PRO A 69 -6.16 -4.95 18.53
CA PRO A 69 -6.22 -3.84 17.60
C PRO A 69 -5.34 -2.68 18.07
N ILE A 70 -4.57 -2.10 17.16
CA ILE A 70 -3.69 -0.97 17.44
C ILE A 70 -4.15 0.23 16.62
N PRO A 71 -4.46 1.38 17.26
CA PRO A 71 -4.93 2.55 16.55
C PRO A 71 -3.80 3.16 15.71
N VAL A 72 -4.14 3.55 14.47
CA VAL A 72 -3.24 4.24 13.52
C VAL A 72 -3.51 5.75 13.58
N PRO A 73 -2.49 6.63 13.53
CA PRO A 73 -1.05 6.33 13.54
C PRO A 73 -0.56 5.90 14.93
N PHE A 74 0.52 5.11 14.93
CA PHE A 74 1.18 4.62 16.14
C PHE A 74 2.70 4.82 16.06
N THR A 75 3.36 4.64 17.19
CA THR A 75 4.81 4.52 17.35
C THR A 75 5.14 3.13 17.86
N ALA A 76 6.15 2.47 17.31
CA ALA A 76 6.62 1.18 17.78
C ALA A 76 8.00 1.29 18.42
N ALA A 77 8.21 0.53 19.48
CA ALA A 77 9.53 0.27 20.04
C ALA A 77 9.67 -1.24 20.24
N LEU A 78 10.67 -1.82 19.59
CA LEU A 78 10.99 -3.24 19.67
C LEU A 78 12.26 -3.40 20.51
N THR A 79 12.15 -4.06 21.66
CA THR A 79 13.30 -4.54 22.45
C THR A 79 13.40 -6.05 22.30
N PRO A 80 14.46 -6.74 22.79
CA PRO A 80 14.55 -8.20 22.68
C PRO A 80 13.38 -8.95 23.34
N ASP A 81 12.82 -8.41 24.42
CA ASP A 81 11.77 -9.09 25.20
C ASP A 81 10.37 -8.53 24.98
N THR A 82 10.26 -7.27 24.54
CA THR A 82 8.98 -6.57 24.50
C THR A 82 8.76 -5.75 23.23
N LEU A 83 7.52 -5.83 22.73
CA LEU A 83 6.98 -4.98 21.68
C LEU A 83 6.06 -3.94 22.35
N THR A 84 6.45 -2.67 22.27
CA THR A 84 5.64 -1.56 22.76
C THR A 84 5.04 -0.81 21.57
N LEU A 85 3.71 -0.71 21.53
CA LEU A 85 2.96 -0.01 20.49
C LEU A 85 2.16 1.12 21.14
N LYS A 86 2.52 2.35 20.80
CA LYS A 86 1.92 3.55 21.36
C LYS A 86 1.07 4.24 20.30
N GLY A 87 -0.24 4.20 20.49
CA GLY A 87 -1.19 5.02 19.76
C GLY A 87 -1.34 6.42 20.36
N LYS A 88 -2.24 7.22 19.78
CA LYS A 88 -2.51 8.59 20.26
C LYS A 88 -3.02 8.67 21.70
N LYS A 89 -3.83 7.69 22.13
CA LYS A 89 -4.45 7.64 23.47
C LYS A 89 -4.26 6.31 24.21
N SER A 90 -3.54 5.37 23.60
CA SER A 90 -3.36 4.02 24.14
C SER A 90 -1.90 3.61 24.03
N SER A 91 -1.45 2.81 24.98
CA SER A 91 -0.14 2.17 24.94
C SER A 91 -0.35 0.69 25.22
N THR A 92 0.10 -0.14 24.29
CA THR A 92 -0.01 -1.59 24.38
C THR A 92 1.40 -2.15 24.46
N ARG A 93 1.71 -2.83 25.56
CA ARG A 93 2.98 -3.52 25.75
C ARG A 93 2.72 -5.02 25.71
N LEU A 94 3.38 -5.70 24.78
CA LEU A 94 3.30 -7.14 24.60
C LEU A 94 4.69 -7.72 24.78
N LYS A 95 4.77 -8.94 25.31
CA LYS A 95 6.03 -9.69 25.29
C LYS A 95 6.21 -10.30 23.90
N ILE A 96 7.41 -10.29 23.37
CA ILE A 96 7.66 -10.82 22.01
C ILE A 96 7.38 -12.32 21.94
N GLU A 97 7.65 -13.05 23.03
CA GLU A 97 7.34 -14.48 23.14
C GLU A 97 5.86 -14.80 22.91
N THR A 98 4.95 -13.86 23.15
CA THR A 98 3.50 -14.07 22.97
C THR A 98 2.98 -13.56 21.62
N VAL A 99 3.79 -12.84 20.85
CA VAL A 99 3.40 -12.34 19.52
C VAL A 99 3.75 -13.39 18.46
N ASP A 100 2.80 -13.70 17.58
CA ASP A 100 3.03 -14.58 16.43
C ASP A 100 3.37 -13.74 15.18
N TYR A 101 2.47 -12.84 14.78
CA TYR A 101 2.67 -11.95 13.64
C TYR A 101 1.82 -10.68 13.74
N LEU A 102 2.09 -9.74 12.84
CA LEU A 102 1.33 -8.51 12.67
C LEU A 102 0.38 -8.68 11.49
N GLU A 103 -0.90 -8.42 11.69
CA GLU A 103 -1.90 -8.38 10.63
C GLU A 103 -2.16 -6.91 10.26
N VAL A 104 -1.88 -6.58 9.01
CA VAL A 104 -1.87 -5.20 8.52
C VAL A 104 -2.84 -5.08 7.35
N ASP A 105 -3.86 -4.22 7.48
CA ASP A 105 -4.70 -3.85 6.35
C ASP A 105 -4.01 -2.69 5.62
N ALA A 106 -3.48 -2.97 4.42
CA ALA A 106 -2.62 -2.07 3.66
C ALA A 106 -3.18 -1.79 2.27
N ARG A 107 -2.80 -0.65 1.70
CA ARG A 107 -3.01 -0.33 0.29
C ARG A 107 -1.77 -0.77 -0.49
N VAL A 108 -1.92 -1.83 -1.29
CA VAL A 108 -0.82 -2.42 -2.06
C VAL A 108 -0.94 -2.02 -3.52
N LYS A 109 0.17 -1.63 -4.15
CA LYS A 109 0.24 -1.48 -5.61
C LYS A 109 0.36 -2.86 -6.24
N GLY A 110 -0.71 -3.30 -6.90
CA GLY A 110 -0.70 -4.53 -7.70
C GLY A 110 -0.24 -4.30 -9.14
N PRO A 111 0.13 -5.37 -9.86
CA PRO A 111 0.32 -5.30 -11.30
C PRO A 111 -0.98 -4.85 -11.99
N TRP A 112 -0.83 -4.17 -13.12
CA TRP A 112 -1.95 -3.71 -13.94
C TRP A 112 -2.83 -4.89 -14.35
N ARG A 113 -4.14 -4.70 -14.34
CA ARG A 113 -5.06 -5.69 -14.91
C ARG A 113 -4.94 -5.65 -16.44
N PRO A 114 -5.22 -6.77 -17.14
CA PRO A 114 -5.34 -6.78 -18.60
C PRO A 114 -6.26 -5.67 -19.15
N THR A 115 -7.32 -5.34 -18.42
CA THR A 115 -8.23 -4.24 -18.74
C THR A 115 -7.57 -2.87 -18.69
N ASP A 116 -6.64 -2.66 -17.76
CA ASP A 116 -5.92 -1.39 -17.59
C ASP A 116 -4.98 -1.18 -18.79
N TYR A 117 -4.32 -2.24 -19.26
CA TYR A 117 -3.55 -2.24 -20.49
C TYR A 117 -4.42 -1.97 -21.74
N LEU A 118 -5.60 -2.58 -21.81
CA LEU A 118 -6.54 -2.37 -22.93
C LEU A 118 -7.03 -0.92 -22.98
N SER A 119 -7.36 -0.33 -21.83
CA SER A 119 -7.75 1.08 -21.76
C SER A 119 -6.63 2.05 -22.15
N MET A 120 -5.38 1.74 -21.77
CA MET A 120 -4.21 2.49 -22.20
C MET A 120 -4.05 2.44 -23.73
N ALA A 121 -4.12 1.24 -24.31
CA ALA A 121 -3.98 1.05 -25.75
C ALA A 121 -5.08 1.79 -26.52
N ALA A 122 -6.34 1.66 -26.10
CA ALA A 122 -7.47 2.37 -26.71
C ALA A 122 -7.30 3.88 -26.65
N PHE A 123 -6.80 4.40 -25.53
CA PHE A 123 -6.53 5.82 -25.37
C PHE A 123 -5.39 6.31 -26.28
N THR A 124 -4.27 5.58 -26.35
CA THR A 124 -3.13 5.94 -27.22
C THR A 124 -3.55 5.95 -28.68
N ILE A 125 -4.31 4.96 -29.12
CA ILE A 125 -4.84 4.88 -30.48
C ILE A 125 -5.80 6.03 -30.74
N GLY A 126 -6.75 6.30 -29.84
CA GLY A 126 -7.69 7.40 -29.97
C GLY A 126 -6.99 8.76 -30.07
N ALA A 127 -5.95 9.00 -29.25
CA ALA A 127 -5.17 10.22 -29.30
C ALA A 127 -4.41 10.39 -30.63
N LEU A 128 -3.85 9.30 -31.19
CA LEU A 128 -3.22 9.29 -32.51
C LEU A 128 -4.21 9.64 -33.62
N PHE A 129 -5.42 9.09 -33.58
CA PHE A 129 -6.48 9.42 -34.54
C PHE A 129 -6.92 10.88 -34.43
N CYS A 130 -7.08 11.40 -33.22
CA CYS A 130 -7.40 12.82 -33.01
C CYS A 130 -6.29 13.74 -33.54
N LEU A 131 -5.02 13.41 -33.28
CA LEU A 131 -3.88 14.16 -33.82
C LEU A 131 -3.87 14.14 -35.35
N ALA A 132 -4.03 12.97 -35.96
CA ALA A 132 -4.07 12.82 -37.41
C ALA A 132 -5.20 13.64 -38.06
N ALA A 133 -6.40 13.63 -37.46
CA ALA A 133 -7.53 14.42 -37.92
C ALA A 133 -7.28 15.93 -37.82
N ILE A 134 -6.65 16.40 -36.73
CA ILE A 134 -6.29 17.82 -36.57
C ILE A 134 -5.26 18.22 -37.63
N SER A 135 -4.24 17.39 -37.86
CA SER A 135 -3.24 17.68 -38.90
C SER A 135 -3.82 17.68 -40.31
N MET A 136 -4.79 16.81 -40.63
CA MET A 136 -5.48 16.83 -41.93
C MET A 136 -6.35 18.08 -42.13
N ILE A 137 -6.92 18.63 -41.06
CA ILE A 137 -7.70 19.88 -41.12
C ILE A 137 -6.78 21.11 -41.30
N GLN A 138 -5.52 21.04 -40.84
CA GLN A 138 -4.56 22.14 -40.97
C GLN A 138 -3.76 22.12 -42.29
N ASP A 139 -3.75 21.01 -43.01
CA ASP A 139 -3.04 20.86 -44.31
C ASP A 139 -3.93 21.29 -45.51
N ASP A 140 -5.19 21.64 -45.25
CA ASP A 140 -6.21 22.02 -46.27
C ASP A 140 -6.37 23.56 -46.43
N ASP A 141 -5.45 24.35 -45.86
CA ASP A 141 -5.28 25.81 -46.06
C ASP A 141 -4.00 26.10 -46.87
#